data_AF-A0A2N5X9V5-F1
#
_entry.id   AF-A0A2N5X9V5-F1
#
_cell.length_a   1.000
_cell.length_b   1.000
_cell.length_c   1.000
_cell.angle_alpha   90.00
_cell.angle_beta   90.00
_cell.angle_gamma   90.00
#
_symmetry.space_group_name_H-M   'P 1'
#
loop_
_entity.id
_entity.type
_entity.pdbx_description
1 polymer ?
#
loop_
_entity_poly.entity_id
_entity_poly.type
_entity_poly.pdbx_seq_one_letter_code
_entity_poly.pdbx_strand_id
1 'polypeptide(L)' 'MSALDWQKSSYSEEASSCVYVAAAPDGTVRIRESDDPDVVVTTTPEKLRAFILGVKAGEFDHFADLGSGPVPGPGTVSGA' A
#
# COMPACT_ATOMS: atom_id res chain seq x y z
N MET A 1 -25.09 -2.38 -10.91
CA MET A 1 -23.67 -2.19 -10.55
C MET A 1 -23.29 -3.34 -9.64
N SER A 2 -22.51 -4.30 -10.12
CA SER A 2 -22.05 -5.40 -9.26
C SER A 2 -21.21 -4.80 -8.14
N ALA A 3 -21.63 -5.01 -6.89
CA ALA A 3 -20.84 -4.61 -5.74
C ALA A 3 -19.52 -5.38 -5.79
N LEU A 4 -18.41 -4.65 -5.69
CA LEU A 4 -17.11 -5.27 -5.56
C LEU A 4 -16.97 -5.89 -4.16
N ASP A 5 -16.34 -7.05 -4.10
CA ASP A 5 -15.93 -7.67 -2.85
C ASP A 5 -14.62 -7.03 -2.37
N TRP A 6 -14.76 -6.07 -1.45
CA TRP A 6 -13.65 -5.29 -0.93
C TRP A 6 -12.98 -5.99 0.25
N GLN A 7 -11.72 -6.34 0.09
CA GLN A 7 -10.88 -6.83 1.18
C GLN A 7 -10.17 -5.66 1.86
N LYS A 8 -10.42 -5.46 3.16
CA LYS A 8 -9.66 -4.52 4.01
C LYS A 8 -8.27 -5.09 4.30
N SER A 9 -7.25 -4.24 4.37
CA SER A 9 -5.93 -4.62 4.85
C SER A 9 -5.94 -4.99 6.34
N SER A 10 -5.21 -6.03 6.73
CA SER A 10 -5.00 -6.41 8.13
C SER A 10 -4.08 -5.44 8.88
N TYR A 11 -3.31 -4.62 8.16
CA TYR A 11 -2.42 -3.60 8.73
C TYR A 11 -3.13 -2.27 9.01
N SER A 12 -4.44 -2.22 8.76
CA SER A 12 -5.25 -1.05 9.05
C SER A 12 -5.63 -1.04 10.53
N GLU A 13 -4.79 -0.39 11.33
CA GLU A 13 -4.98 -0.11 12.75
C GLU A 13 -6.26 0.71 13.00
N GLU A 14 -6.56 0.93 14.28
CA GLU A 14 -7.81 1.51 14.77
C GLU A 14 -8.00 2.95 14.24
N ALA A 15 -8.86 3.08 13.23
CA ALA A 15 -9.61 4.29 12.85
C ALA A 15 -9.06 5.25 11.78
N SER A 16 -7.94 5.02 11.10
CA SER A 16 -7.55 5.88 9.95
C SER A 16 -6.74 5.18 8.86
N SER A 17 -6.85 5.68 7.64
CA SER A 17 -6.12 5.21 6.44
C SER A 17 -6.25 3.72 6.15
N CYS A 18 -7.48 3.20 6.22
CA CYS A 18 -7.72 1.80 5.88
C CYS A 18 -7.61 1.60 4.37
N VAL A 19 -6.74 0.70 3.92
CA VAL A 19 -6.61 0.35 2.50
C VAL A 19 -7.54 -0.81 2.17
N TYR A 20 -8.27 -0.69 1.06
CA TYR A 20 -9.14 -1.72 0.52
C TYR A 20 -8.72 -2.11 -0.89
N VAL A 21 -8.82 -3.40 -1.20
CA VAL A 21 -8.50 -3.96 -2.52
C VAL A 21 -9.65 -4.85 -2.98
N ALA A 22 -10.00 -4.80 -4.26
CA ALA A 22 -10.98 -5.69 -4.86
C ALA A 22 -10.57 -6.14 -6.27
N ALA A 23 -10.82 -7.41 -6.59
CA ALA A 23 -10.79 -7.89 -7.96
C ALA A 23 -12.10 -7.53 -8.66
N ALA A 24 -12.01 -6.92 -9.84
CA ALA A 24 -13.17 -6.53 -10.62
C ALA A 24 -13.48 -7.56 -11.73
N PRO A 25 -14.75 -7.67 -12.17
CA PRO A 25 -15.15 -8.61 -13.22
C PRO A 25 -14.47 -8.38 -14.57
N ASP A 26 -13.92 -7.18 -14.79
CA ASP A 26 -13.17 -6.79 -15.98
C ASP A 26 -11.70 -7.24 -15.95
N GLY A 27 -11.29 -8.01 -14.92
CA GLY A 27 -9.93 -8.50 -14.75
C GLY A 27 -8.96 -7.48 -14.14
N THR A 28 -9.45 -6.31 -13.75
CA THR A 28 -8.65 -5.27 -13.08
C THR A 28 -8.67 -5.43 -11.56
N VAL A 29 -7.73 -4.75 -10.90
CA VAL A 29 -7.71 -4.58 -9.45
C VAL A 29 -8.06 -3.14 -9.13
N ARG A 30 -8.95 -2.94 -8.16
CA ARG A 30 -9.34 -1.63 -7.64
C ARG A 30 -8.77 -1.45 -6.24
N ILE A 31 -8.19 -0.29 -5.98
CA ILE A 31 -7.61 0.08 -4.69
C ILE A 31 -8.23 1.41 -4.25
N ARG A 32 -8.59 1.52 -2.97
CA ARG A 32 -9.11 2.75 -2.36
C ARG A 32 -8.74 2.84 -0.88
N GLU A 33 -8.92 4.03 -0.32
CA GLU A 33 -8.78 4.32 1.11
C GLU A 33 -10.16 4.50 1.78
N SER A 34 -10.22 4.41 3.12
CA SER A 34 -11.44 4.72 3.88
C SER A 34 -11.88 6.18 3.79
N ASP A 35 -10.92 7.11 3.79
CA ASP A 35 -11.18 8.54 4.01
C ASP A 35 -11.66 9.22 2.72
N ASP A 36 -11.24 8.70 1.57
CA ASP A 36 -11.74 9.08 0.25
C ASP A 36 -12.16 7.83 -0.54
N PRO A 37 -13.34 7.25 -0.24
CA PRO A 37 -13.77 5.98 -0.82
C PRO A 37 -14.17 6.08 -2.30
N ASP A 38 -14.30 7.30 -2.82
CA ASP A 38 -14.67 7.60 -4.21
C ASP A 38 -13.43 7.69 -5.12
N VAL A 39 -12.26 7.97 -4.56
CA VAL A 39 -10.98 7.91 -5.30
C VAL A 39 -10.51 6.47 -5.42
N VAL A 40 -10.73 5.90 -6.60
CA VAL A 40 -10.38 4.50 -6.90
C VAL A 40 -9.24 4.42 -7.91
N VAL A 41 -8.11 3.85 -7.48
CA VAL A 41 -7.02 3.50 -8.37
C VAL A 41 -7.34 2.19 -9.07
N THR A 42 -7.32 2.20 -10.40
CA THR A 42 -7.49 0.99 -11.22
C THR A 42 -6.14 0.54 -11.75
N THR A 43 -5.82 -0.75 -11.54
CA THR A 43 -4.58 -1.37 -12.00
C THR A 43 -4.83 -2.80 -12.50
N THR A 44 -3.81 -3.48 -12.97
CA THR A 44 -3.88 -4.91 -13.31
C THR A 44 -3.15 -5.76 -12.27
N PRO A 45 -3.45 -7.06 -12.16
CA PRO A 45 -2.71 -7.95 -11.27
C PRO A 45 -1.19 -7.91 -11.51
N GLU A 46 -0.74 -7.83 -12.75
CA GLU A 46 0.69 -7.81 -13.11
C GLU A 46 1.35 -6.51 -12.66
N LYS A 47 0.69 -5.36 -12.88
CA LYS A 47 1.20 -4.05 -12.47
C LYS A 47 1.22 -3.92 -10.95
N LEU A 48 0.18 -4.40 -10.26
CA LEU A 48 0.16 -4.43 -8.81
C LEU A 48 1.27 -5.32 -8.24
N ARG A 49 1.51 -6.49 -8.84
CA ARG A 49 2.62 -7.36 -8.46
C ARG A 49 3.97 -6.67 -8.63
N ALA A 50 4.19 -6.01 -9.76
CA ALA A 50 5.42 -5.26 -10.02
C ALA A 50 5.61 -4.12 -9.00
N PHE A 51 4.55 -3.37 -8.72
CA PHE A 51 4.55 -2.31 -7.71
C PHE A 51 4.94 -2.84 -6.32
N ILE A 52 4.31 -3.93 -5.85
CA ILE A 52 4.64 -4.55 -4.56
C ILE A 52 6.11 -4.98 -4.49
N LEU A 53 6.66 -5.51 -5.59
CA LEU A 53 8.07 -5.89 -5.64
C LEU A 53 8.99 -4.67 -5.56
N GLY A 54 8.68 -3.57 -6.26
CA GLY A 54 9.45 -2.33 -6.18
C GLY A 54 9.39 -1.69 -4.78
N VAL A 55 8.21 -1.68 -4.14
CA VAL A 55 8.05 -1.22 -2.74
C VAL A 55 8.92 -2.05 -1.80
N LYS A 56 8.91 -3.38 -1.92
CA LYS A 56 9.77 -4.26 -1.10
C LYS A 56 11.26 -4.08 -1.36
N ALA A 57 11.63 -3.61 -2.55
CA ALA A 57 13.00 -3.31 -2.92
C ALA A 57 13.45 -1.90 -2.48
N GLY A 58 12.57 -1.10 -1.87
CA GLY A 58 12.85 0.27 -1.44
C GLY A 58 12.85 1.30 -2.57
N GLU A 59 12.36 0.93 -3.77
CA GLU A 59 12.33 1.84 -4.94
C GLU A 59 11.52 3.12 -4.66
N PHE A 60 10.58 3.05 -3.72
CA PHE A 60 9.66 4.12 -3.38
C PHE A 60 9.93 4.79 -2.02
N ASP A 61 11.02 4.44 -1.32
CA ASP A 61 11.27 4.94 0.05
C ASP A 61 11.46 6.46 0.10
N HIS A 62 11.96 7.05 -0.99
CA HIS A 62 12.08 8.50 -1.13
C HIS A 62 10.73 9.25 -1.08
N PHE A 63 9.61 8.58 -1.32
CA PHE A 63 8.27 9.15 -1.11
C PHE A 63 7.86 9.15 0.37
N ALA A 64 8.41 8.26 1.19
CA ALA A 64 8.16 8.22 2.63
C ALA A 64 9.00 9.25 3.40
N ASP A 65 10.20 9.59 2.90
CA ASP A 65 11.11 10.57 3.48
C ASP A 65 10.64 12.04 3.34
N LEU A 66 9.63 12.32 2.52
CA LEU A 66 9.03 13.67 2.43
C LEU A 66 8.23 14.06 3.69
N GLY A 67 8.04 13.14 4.64
CA GLY A 67 7.26 13.36 5.87
C GLY A 67 7.95 12.97 7.19
N SER A 68 9.15 12.37 7.17
CA SER A 68 9.80 11.90 8.40
C SER A 68 11.30 12.16 8.35
N GLY A 69 11.86 12.72 9.43
CA GLY A 69 13.30 12.79 9.64
C GLY A 69 13.95 11.39 9.73
N PRO A 70 15.28 11.33 9.90
CA PRO A 70 16.06 10.13 9.61
C PRO A 70 15.63 8.94 10.47
N VAL A 71 15.38 7.82 9.81
CA VAL A 71 15.17 6.51 10.44
C VAL A 71 16.52 6.00 10.94
N PRO A 72 16.72 5.76 12.26
CA PRO A 72 17.97 5.16 12.72
C PRO A 72 18.03 3.71 12.25
N GLY A 73 19.05 3.39 11.46
CA GLY A 73 19.34 2.03 11.01
C GLY A 73 19.65 1.08 12.18
N PRO A 74 19.61 -0.25 11.95
CA PRO A 74 19.89 -1.23 12.99
C PRO A 74 21.30 -1.01 13.54
N GLY A 75 21.38 -0.65 14.82
CA GLY A 75 22.63 -0.34 15.50
C GLY A 75 23.62 -1.49 15.39
N THR A 76 24.73 -1.26 14.71
CA THR A 76 25.93 -2.07 14.89
C THR A 76 26.41 -1.87 16.32
N VAL A 77 26.26 -2.90 17.16
CA VAL A 77 26.98 -2.98 18.44
C VAL A 77 28.46 -3.14 18.12
N SER A 78 29.23 -2.07 18.33
CA SER A 78 30.70 -2.14 18.32
C SER A 78 31.13 -2.67 19.68
N GLY A 79 31.51 -3.94 19.74
CA GLY A 79 32.17 -4.53 20.90
C GLY A 79 33.51 -3.85 21.15
N ALA A 80 33.77 -3.53 22.42
CA ALA A 80 35.07 -3.16 22.97
C ALA A 80 35.46 -4.22 24.00
#